data_AF-A0A1C6EX10-F1
#
_entry.id   AF-A0A1C6EX10-F1
#
_cell.length_a   1.000
_cell.length_b   1.000
_cell.length_c   1.000
_cell.angle_alpha   90.00
_cell.angle_beta   90.00
_cell.angle_gamma   90.00
#
_symmetry.space_group_name_H-M   'P 1'
#
loop_
_entity.id
_entity.type
_entity.pdbx_description
1 polymer ?
#
loop_
_entity_poly.entity_id
_entity_poly.type
_entity_poly.pdbx_seq_one_letter_code
_entity_poly.pdbx_strand_id
1 'polypeptide(L)'
;MGKSNSYYMQLHVEALFTMNEKNELMTIREPWDSTSQPAPRFYLTRPLYEKPHAYFRVDVPKELREKLQSITNREPVLMLPNESPIYDKEYRQLLGESKISEDACFWLPEQPKLKACLLTKDNIEPQMSHYFPWLPEELLDVPFCAAYLEDSQVVSICRSVRIILEAEEAGIETAELYRRKGYAFHTLAEWAEAVRRNGSIPLYSASTSNLASLGLAKKAGGIFFGNGFCVC
;
A
#
# COMPACT_ATOMS: atom_id res chain seq x y z
N MET A 1 -8.12 -23.55 5.76
CA MET A 1 -7.98 -22.47 6.78
C MET A 1 -7.39 -21.26 6.07
N GLY A 2 -8.03 -20.10 6.16
CA GLY A 2 -7.48 -18.85 5.60
C GLY A 2 -6.24 -18.38 6.37
N LYS A 3 -5.48 -17.46 5.79
CA LYS A 3 -4.38 -16.78 6.49
C LYS A 3 -4.93 -15.79 7.53
N SER A 4 -4.17 -15.48 8.58
CA SER A 4 -4.57 -14.52 9.62
C SER A 4 -4.45 -13.07 9.14
N ASN A 5 -5.06 -12.13 9.86
CA ASN A 5 -4.93 -10.70 9.54
C ASN A 5 -3.52 -10.20 9.85
N SER A 6 -2.86 -10.71 10.90
CA SER A 6 -1.44 -10.41 11.14
C SER A 6 -0.53 -10.87 10.00
N TYR A 7 -0.86 -11.97 9.32
CA TYR A 7 -0.08 -12.42 8.15
C TYR A 7 -0.17 -11.38 7.01
N TYR A 8 -1.37 -10.90 6.68
CA TYR A 8 -1.50 -9.86 5.66
C TYR A 8 -0.87 -8.53 6.08
N MET A 9 -0.96 -8.15 7.37
CA MET A 9 -0.25 -6.97 7.88
C MET A 9 1.27 -7.12 7.80
N GLN A 10 1.81 -8.32 8.01
CA GLN A 10 3.24 -8.58 7.86
C GLN A 10 3.67 -8.41 6.40
N LEU A 11 2.92 -8.98 5.45
CA LEU A 11 3.19 -8.80 4.01
C LEU A 11 3.14 -7.32 3.61
N HIS A 12 2.19 -6.56 4.15
CA HIS A 12 2.08 -5.12 3.93
C HIS A 12 3.34 -4.37 4.42
N VAL A 13 3.83 -4.68 5.63
CA VAL A 13 5.06 -4.06 6.16
C VAL A 13 6.29 -4.43 5.33
N GLU A 14 6.42 -5.70 4.95
CA GLU A 14 7.52 -6.19 4.11
C GLU A 14 7.49 -5.58 2.71
N ALA A 15 6.30 -5.32 2.17
CA ALA A 15 6.10 -4.62 0.91
C ALA A 15 6.46 -3.13 1.05
N LEU A 16 6.04 -2.45 2.12
CA LEU A 16 6.33 -1.03 2.33
C LEU A 16 7.79 -0.73 2.64
N PHE A 17 8.48 -1.60 3.39
CA PHE A 17 9.79 -1.31 3.97
C PHE A 17 10.82 -2.42 3.75
N THR A 18 12.08 -2.01 3.69
CA THR A 18 13.22 -2.91 3.88
C THR A 18 13.49 -3.06 5.38
N MET A 19 13.89 -4.27 5.78
CA MET A 19 14.23 -4.60 7.16
C MET A 19 15.58 -5.31 7.22
N ASN A 20 16.27 -5.16 8.35
CA ASN A 20 17.46 -5.96 8.64
C ASN A 20 17.09 -7.33 9.25
N GLU A 21 18.10 -8.16 9.53
CA GLU A 21 17.93 -9.50 10.13
C GLU A 21 17.25 -9.50 11.52
N LYS A 22 17.16 -8.34 12.17
CA LYS A 22 16.49 -8.16 13.47
C LYS A 22 15.06 -7.62 13.33
N ASN A 23 14.52 -7.57 12.12
CA ASN A 23 13.22 -6.98 11.78
C ASN A 23 13.12 -5.49 12.13
N GLU A 24 14.25 -4.77 12.07
CA GLU A 24 14.28 -3.32 12.24
C GLU A 24 14.12 -2.65 10.87
N LEU A 25 13.24 -1.64 10.79
CA LEU A 25 13.01 -0.90 9.55
C LEU A 25 14.28 -0.16 9.13
N MET A 26 14.54 -0.09 7.83
CA MET A 26 15.64 0.72 7.28
C MET A 26 15.11 1.79 6.34
N THR A 27 14.55 1.39 5.21
CA THR A 27 14.14 2.29 4.12
C THR A 27 12.77 1.93 3.58
N ILE A 28 12.13 2.85 2.87
CA ILE A 28 10.96 2.56 2.05
C ILE A 28 11.40 1.66 0.88
N ARG A 29 10.56 0.72 0.49
CA ARG A 29 10.76 -0.19 -0.64
C ARG A 29 9.99 0.30 -1.85
N GLU A 30 10.50 1.30 -2.56
CA GLU A 30 9.95 1.70 -3.87
C GLU A 30 10.79 1.09 -5.01
N PRO A 31 10.18 0.55 -6.09
CA PRO A 31 10.91 -0.09 -7.19
C PRO A 31 11.82 0.86 -7.97
N TRP A 32 11.38 2.11 -8.18
CA TRP A 32 12.05 3.10 -9.02
C TRP A 32 12.86 4.14 -8.22
N ASP A 33 12.76 4.16 -6.89
CA ASP A 33 13.49 5.12 -6.06
C ASP A 33 14.91 4.60 -5.74
N SER A 34 15.90 5.10 -6.49
CA SER A 34 17.31 4.87 -6.21
C SER A 34 17.80 5.57 -4.92
N THR A 35 17.03 6.52 -4.39
CA THR A 35 17.36 7.34 -3.23
C THR A 35 16.73 6.81 -1.93
N SER A 36 16.74 5.48 -1.73
CA SER A 36 16.37 4.75 -0.50
C SER A 36 15.88 5.61 0.68
N GLN A 37 14.66 6.15 0.58
CA GLN A 37 14.15 7.05 1.60
C GLN A 37 14.05 6.33 2.95
N PRO A 38 14.38 6.97 4.07
CA PRO A 38 14.33 6.30 5.36
C PRO A 38 12.88 5.92 5.69
N ALA A 39 12.70 4.71 6.24
CA ALA A 39 11.41 4.28 6.79
C ALA A 39 10.96 5.22 7.93
N PRO A 40 9.68 5.21 8.35
CA PRO A 40 9.27 5.93 9.56
C PRO A 40 10.02 5.39 10.78
N ARG A 41 10.29 6.25 11.76
CA ARG A 41 10.94 5.85 13.02
C ARG A 41 10.11 4.82 13.78
N PHE A 42 8.80 4.94 13.70
CA PHE A 42 7.82 4.07 14.33
C PHE A 42 6.71 3.75 13.35
N TYR A 43 6.37 2.47 13.24
CA TYR A 43 5.22 2.01 12.46
C TYR A 43 4.41 1.03 13.29
N LEU A 44 3.12 1.28 13.42
CA LEU A 44 2.17 0.46 14.16
C LEU A 44 1.26 -0.25 13.16
N THR A 45 1.24 -1.58 13.22
CA THR A 45 0.22 -2.38 12.55
C THR A 45 -0.88 -2.74 13.53
N ARG A 46 -2.12 -2.65 13.07
CA ARG A 46 -3.31 -3.03 13.83
C ARG A 46 -4.12 -4.03 12.99
N PRO A 47 -3.78 -5.32 13.04
CA PRO A 47 -4.56 -6.34 12.34
C PRO A 47 -5.97 -6.46 12.96
N LEU A 48 -6.99 -6.65 12.11
CA LEU A 48 -8.37 -6.75 12.56
C LEU A 48 -8.56 -7.97 13.49
N TYR A 49 -9.17 -7.75 14.65
CA TYR A 49 -9.42 -8.75 15.71
C TYR A 49 -8.16 -9.39 16.32
N GLU A 50 -6.99 -8.82 16.07
CA GLU A 50 -5.70 -9.33 16.54
C GLU A 50 -4.90 -8.24 17.26
N LYS A 51 -3.83 -8.62 17.97
CA LYS A 51 -3.04 -7.68 18.76
C LYS A 51 -2.24 -6.73 17.87
N PRO A 52 -2.15 -5.43 18.20
CA PRO A 52 -1.26 -4.49 17.52
C PRO A 52 0.22 -4.90 17.61
N HIS A 53 1.00 -4.55 16.60
CA HIS A 53 2.45 -4.80 16.56
C HIS A 53 3.21 -3.54 16.16
N ALA A 54 4.34 -3.28 16.82
CA ALA A 54 5.17 -2.11 16.55
C ALA A 54 6.46 -2.53 15.83
N TYR A 55 6.82 -1.75 14.82
CA TYR A 55 8.10 -1.81 14.13
C TYR A 55 8.87 -0.52 14.38
N PHE A 56 10.19 -0.64 14.48
CA PHE A 56 11.09 0.47 14.78
C PHE A 56 12.19 0.55 13.74
N ARG A 57 12.54 1.77 13.34
CA ARG A 57 13.72 2.00 12.51
C ARG A 57 15.01 1.70 13.27
N VAL A 58 16.02 1.23 12.55
CA VAL A 58 17.32 0.80 13.09
C VAL A 58 17.98 1.85 14.00
N ASP A 59 17.80 3.14 13.72
CA ASP A 59 18.39 4.26 14.44
C ASP A 59 17.58 4.75 15.66
N VAL A 60 16.41 4.16 15.94
CA VAL A 60 15.61 4.54 17.11
C VAL A 60 16.26 4.02 18.40
N PRO A 61 16.58 4.88 19.39
CA PRO A 61 17.23 4.46 20.64
C PRO A 61 16.41 3.44 21.43
N LYS A 62 17.09 2.47 22.07
CA LYS A 62 16.45 1.40 22.85
C LYS A 62 15.42 1.90 23.86
N GLU A 63 15.78 2.93 24.65
CA GLU A 63 14.87 3.51 25.66
C GLU A 63 13.58 4.07 25.03
N LEU A 64 13.69 4.69 23.85
CA LEU A 64 12.52 5.20 23.13
C LEU A 64 11.66 4.04 22.60
N ARG A 65 12.28 2.97 22.08
CA ARG A 65 11.54 1.76 21.65
C ARG A 65 10.77 1.12 22.80
N GLU A 66 11.38 1.00 23.98
CA GLU A 66 10.74 0.43 25.18
C GLU A 66 9.51 1.26 25.61
N LYS A 67 9.61 2.59 25.58
CA LYS A 67 8.48 3.49 25.87
C LYS A 67 7.35 3.33 24.86
N LEU A 68 7.68 3.36 23.55
CA LEU A 68 6.71 3.18 22.47
C LEU A 68 6.05 1.78 22.54
N GLN A 69 6.82 0.72 22.81
CA GLN A 69 6.30 -0.64 22.95
C GLN A 69 5.35 -0.77 24.15
N SER A 70 5.65 -0.11 25.27
CA SER A 70 4.78 -0.06 26.45
C SER A 70 3.42 0.59 26.13
N ILE A 71 3.40 1.61 25.26
CA ILE A 71 2.16 2.20 24.74
C ILE A 71 1.44 1.20 23.83
N THR A 72 2.13 0.61 22.85
CA THR A 72 1.54 -0.38 21.92
C THR A 72 0.91 -1.57 22.64
N ASN A 73 1.50 -2.05 23.73
CA ASN A 73 0.94 -3.16 24.51
C ASN A 73 -0.40 -2.81 25.19
N ARG A 74 -0.71 -1.53 25.35
CA ARG A 74 -1.97 -1.04 25.91
C ARG A 74 -3.01 -0.71 24.83
N GLU A 75 -2.60 -0.57 23.55
CA GLU A 75 -3.54 -0.30 22.46
C GLU A 75 -4.61 -1.41 22.38
N PRO A 76 -5.90 -1.06 22.24
CA PRO A 76 -6.94 -2.04 22.04
C PRO A 76 -6.79 -2.74 20.69
N VAL A 77 -7.24 -4.00 20.67
CA VAL A 77 -7.46 -4.75 19.43
C VAL A 77 -8.37 -3.95 18.52
N LEU A 78 -8.01 -3.87 17.24
CA LEU A 78 -8.81 -3.21 16.22
C LEU A 78 -10.10 -4.02 15.98
N MET A 79 -11.24 -3.38 16.18
CA MET A 79 -12.55 -4.03 15.98
C MET A 79 -13.25 -3.54 14.72
N LEU A 80 -12.99 -2.29 14.30
CA LEU A 80 -13.61 -1.66 13.13
C LEU A 80 -12.58 -0.95 12.26
N PRO A 81 -12.75 -0.90 10.92
CA PRO A 81 -11.74 -0.34 10.01
C PRO A 81 -11.39 1.16 10.19
N ASN A 82 -12.23 1.90 10.91
CA ASN A 82 -12.16 3.36 11.02
C ASN A 82 -11.62 3.81 12.39
N GLU A 83 -11.20 2.86 13.25
CA GLU A 83 -10.69 3.19 14.58
C GLU A 83 -9.23 3.61 14.49
N SER A 84 -8.93 4.85 14.86
CA SER A 84 -7.54 5.31 15.04
C SER A 84 -6.93 4.79 16.35
N PRO A 85 -5.58 4.74 16.48
CA PRO A 85 -4.92 4.42 17.75
C PRO A 85 -5.35 5.38 18.86
N ILE A 86 -5.63 4.87 20.05
CA ILE A 86 -6.13 5.71 21.16
C ILE A 86 -5.01 6.49 21.85
N TYR A 87 -3.76 6.06 21.66
CA TYR A 87 -2.57 6.70 22.22
C TYR A 87 -1.79 7.54 21.20
N ASP A 88 -2.44 7.99 20.11
CA ASP A 88 -1.82 8.80 19.06
C ASP A 88 -1.04 10.01 19.60
N LYS A 89 -1.58 10.71 20.61
CA LYS A 89 -0.94 11.85 21.28
C LYS A 89 0.35 11.45 22.01
N GLU A 90 0.35 10.31 22.70
CA GLU A 90 1.54 9.81 23.42
C GLU A 90 2.64 9.42 22.43
N TYR A 91 2.27 8.77 21.31
CA TYR A 91 3.22 8.46 20.23
C TYR A 91 3.86 9.72 19.66
N ARG A 92 3.04 10.73 19.30
CA ARG A 92 3.53 12.03 18.78
C ARG A 92 4.47 12.73 19.76
N GLN A 93 4.10 12.77 21.04
CA GLN A 93 4.91 13.41 22.07
C GLN A 93 6.28 12.73 22.23
N LEU A 94 6.34 11.40 22.23
CA LEU A 94 7.59 10.66 22.34
C LEU A 94 8.48 10.77 21.09
N LEU A 95 7.87 10.84 19.92
CA LEU A 95 8.60 10.95 18.65
C LEU A 95 9.04 12.39 18.35
N GLY A 96 8.38 13.39 18.95
CA GLY A 96 8.65 14.81 18.70
C GLY A 96 8.12 15.30 17.36
N GLU A 97 7.12 14.60 16.81
CA GLU A 97 6.57 14.81 15.48
C GLU A 97 5.04 14.98 15.57
N SER A 98 4.45 15.71 14.62
CA SER A 98 3.03 16.09 14.70
C SER A 98 2.16 15.49 13.60
N LYS A 99 2.75 15.20 12.44
CA LYS A 99 2.03 14.64 11.30
C LYS A 99 1.90 13.14 11.50
N ILE A 100 0.74 12.62 11.12
CA ILE A 100 0.46 11.19 11.16
C ILE A 100 0.07 10.72 9.77
N SER A 101 0.36 9.46 9.48
CA SER A 101 -0.24 8.72 8.39
C SER A 101 -1.02 7.55 8.95
N GLU A 102 -2.22 7.34 8.42
CA GLU A 102 -3.08 6.21 8.74
C GLU A 102 -3.60 5.63 7.45
N ASP A 103 -3.41 4.33 7.27
CA ASP A 103 -3.82 3.59 6.08
C ASP A 103 -4.75 2.44 6.46
N ALA A 104 -5.78 2.21 5.65
CA ALA A 104 -6.61 1.02 5.71
C ALA A 104 -6.11 0.03 4.65
N CYS A 105 -5.92 -1.23 5.05
CA CYS A 105 -5.25 -2.23 4.23
C CYS A 105 -6.21 -3.37 3.85
N PHE A 106 -6.18 -3.74 2.58
CA PHE A 106 -7.10 -4.68 1.95
C PHE A 106 -6.32 -5.68 1.09
N TRP A 107 -6.74 -6.93 1.08
CA TRP A 107 -6.36 -7.83 -0.01
C TRP A 107 -7.52 -7.93 -0.99
N LEU A 108 -7.22 -7.99 -2.28
CA LEU A 108 -8.24 -8.02 -3.31
C LEU A 108 -8.61 -9.48 -3.62
N PRO A 109 -9.90 -9.86 -3.61
CA PRO A 109 -10.34 -11.17 -4.11
C PRO A 109 -10.25 -11.25 -5.62
N GLU A 110 -10.68 -12.38 -6.20
CA GLU A 110 -10.87 -12.51 -7.65
C GLU A 110 -11.74 -11.38 -8.18
N GLN A 111 -11.28 -10.78 -9.28
CA GLN A 111 -11.88 -9.60 -9.89
C GLN A 111 -12.61 -9.96 -11.17
N PRO A 112 -13.69 -9.23 -11.51
CA PRO A 112 -14.36 -9.42 -12.78
C PRO A 112 -13.45 -9.02 -13.95
N LYS A 113 -13.63 -9.68 -15.09
CA LYS A 113 -12.98 -9.27 -16.34
C LYS A 113 -13.57 -7.94 -16.81
N LEU A 114 -12.77 -6.90 -16.86
CA LEU A 114 -13.16 -5.55 -17.25
C LEU A 114 -12.32 -5.04 -18.43
N LYS A 115 -12.74 -3.93 -19.03
CA LYS A 115 -11.98 -3.26 -20.08
C LYS A 115 -10.75 -2.57 -19.47
N ALA A 116 -9.61 -3.25 -19.48
CA ALA A 116 -8.26 -2.72 -19.24
C ALA A 116 -7.26 -3.67 -19.92
N CYS A 117 -6.01 -3.25 -20.09
CA CYS A 117 -4.96 -4.10 -20.63
C CYS A 117 -3.67 -3.97 -19.83
N LEU A 118 -2.81 -4.98 -19.89
CA LEU A 118 -1.47 -4.90 -19.32
C LEU A 118 -0.54 -4.13 -20.27
N LEU A 119 0.14 -3.15 -19.72
CA LEU A 119 1.23 -2.42 -20.37
C LEU A 119 2.57 -3.03 -20.00
N THR A 120 3.44 -3.08 -20.98
CA THR A 120 4.85 -3.43 -20.86
C THR A 120 5.65 -2.43 -21.68
N LYS A 121 6.96 -2.36 -21.47
CA LYS A 121 7.87 -1.56 -22.31
C LYS A 121 7.75 -1.86 -23.81
N ASP A 122 7.30 -3.07 -24.17
CA ASP A 122 7.25 -3.54 -25.56
C ASP A 122 5.95 -3.11 -26.27
N ASN A 123 4.90 -2.77 -25.52
CA ASN A 123 3.59 -2.43 -26.09
C ASN A 123 3.12 -0.99 -25.81
N ILE A 124 3.88 -0.22 -25.01
CA ILE A 124 3.63 1.21 -24.82
C ILE A 124 4.31 2.02 -25.93
N GLU A 125 3.54 2.82 -26.65
CA GLU A 125 4.06 3.80 -27.58
C GLU A 125 4.15 5.18 -26.90
N PRO A 126 5.16 6.03 -27.18
CA PRO A 126 5.32 7.33 -26.52
C PRO A 126 4.08 8.24 -26.61
N GLN A 127 3.35 8.19 -27.72
CA GLN A 127 2.12 8.94 -27.92
C GLN A 127 0.99 8.52 -26.98
N MET A 128 1.01 7.31 -26.41
CA MET A 128 -0.06 6.80 -25.55
C MET A 128 0.03 7.38 -24.13
N SER A 129 1.21 7.81 -23.69
CA SER A 129 1.49 8.17 -22.30
C SER A 129 1.41 9.68 -22.03
N HIS A 130 0.63 10.44 -22.81
CA HIS A 130 0.52 11.89 -22.66
C HIS A 130 0.20 12.34 -21.22
N TYR A 131 -0.73 11.64 -20.55
CA TYR A 131 -1.13 11.95 -19.18
C TYR A 131 -0.18 11.39 -18.11
N PHE A 132 0.70 10.46 -18.48
CA PHE A 132 1.67 9.82 -17.59
C PHE A 132 3.04 9.74 -18.30
N PRO A 133 3.69 10.87 -18.63
CA PRO A 133 4.89 10.88 -19.47
C PRO A 133 6.07 10.09 -18.88
N TRP A 134 6.10 9.89 -17.56
CA TRP A 134 7.08 9.08 -16.84
C TRP A 134 6.83 7.57 -16.90
N LEU A 135 5.62 7.13 -17.32
CA LEU A 135 5.22 5.73 -17.28
C LEU A 135 6.14 4.79 -18.07
N PRO A 136 6.62 5.12 -19.29
CA PRO A 136 7.51 4.22 -20.02
C PRO A 136 8.80 3.86 -19.28
N GLU A 137 9.36 4.79 -18.49
CA GLU A 137 10.55 4.53 -17.68
C GLU A 137 10.21 3.61 -16.50
N GLU A 138 9.13 3.89 -15.77
CA GLU A 138 8.71 3.04 -14.65
C GLU A 138 8.31 1.62 -15.05
N LEU A 139 7.83 1.40 -16.29
CA LEU A 139 7.54 0.06 -16.83
C LEU A 139 8.77 -0.85 -16.91
N LEU A 140 9.99 -0.31 -16.76
CA LEU A 140 11.21 -1.10 -16.67
C LEU A 140 11.39 -1.75 -15.29
N ASP A 141 10.81 -1.15 -14.25
CA ASP A 141 11.04 -1.51 -12.85
C ASP A 141 9.85 -2.23 -12.21
N VAL A 142 8.68 -2.26 -12.87
CA VAL A 142 7.46 -2.88 -12.33
C VAL A 142 7.04 -4.12 -13.13
N PRO A 143 6.66 -5.24 -12.47
CA PRO A 143 6.25 -6.47 -13.16
C PRO A 143 4.87 -6.33 -13.81
N PHE A 144 3.95 -5.60 -13.19
CA PHE A 144 2.59 -5.44 -13.68
C PHE A 144 2.17 -3.97 -13.66
N CYS A 145 1.65 -3.53 -14.80
CA CYS A 145 0.95 -2.26 -14.96
C CYS A 145 -0.30 -2.49 -15.81
N ALA A 146 -1.48 -2.34 -15.23
CA ALA A 146 -2.74 -2.34 -15.97
C ALA A 146 -3.14 -0.91 -16.33
N ALA A 147 -3.68 -0.73 -17.53
CA ALA A 147 -4.08 0.56 -18.06
C ALA A 147 -5.48 0.55 -18.67
N TYR A 148 -6.15 1.69 -18.57
CA TYR A 148 -7.37 1.99 -19.30
C TYR A 148 -7.06 3.00 -20.40
N LEU A 149 -7.46 2.67 -21.62
CA LEU A 149 -7.28 3.52 -22.78
C LEU A 149 -8.59 4.19 -23.20
N GLU A 150 -8.52 5.49 -23.43
CA GLU A 150 -9.56 6.31 -24.07
C GLU A 150 -8.89 7.07 -25.21
N ASP A 151 -9.46 7.03 -26.42
CA ASP A 151 -8.90 7.67 -27.63
C ASP A 151 -7.39 7.39 -27.85
N SER A 152 -7.01 6.12 -27.66
CA SER A 152 -5.62 5.62 -27.76
C SER A 152 -4.64 6.26 -26.76
N GLN A 153 -5.14 6.93 -25.72
CA GLN A 153 -4.36 7.49 -24.62
C GLN A 153 -4.56 6.67 -23.35
N VAL A 154 -3.48 6.44 -22.61
CA VAL A 154 -3.53 5.89 -21.25
C VAL A 154 -4.06 6.98 -20.33
N VAL A 155 -5.26 6.78 -19.78
CA VAL A 155 -5.95 7.77 -18.93
C VAL A 155 -6.11 7.32 -17.48
N SER A 156 -5.88 6.04 -17.22
CA SER A 156 -5.81 5.47 -15.88
C SER A 156 -4.81 4.32 -15.86
N ILE A 157 -4.10 4.17 -14.76
CA ILE A 157 -3.15 3.09 -14.52
C ILE A 157 -3.33 2.48 -13.12
N CYS A 158 -2.96 1.22 -12.98
CA CYS A 158 -2.71 0.53 -11.71
C CYS A 158 -1.44 -0.28 -11.86
N ARG A 159 -0.43 -0.03 -11.02
CA ARG A 159 0.89 -0.66 -11.12
C ARG A 159 1.36 -1.18 -9.78
N SER A 160 2.26 -2.16 -9.81
CA SER A 160 2.90 -2.68 -8.60
C SER A 160 3.92 -1.67 -8.07
N VAL A 161 3.56 -0.97 -7.00
CA VAL A 161 4.40 0.10 -6.40
C VAL A 161 5.18 -0.35 -5.19
N ARG A 162 4.85 -1.54 -4.66
CA ARG A 162 5.61 -2.26 -3.64
C ARG A 162 5.62 -3.73 -4.02
N ILE A 163 6.78 -4.36 -4.01
CA ILE A 163 6.96 -5.70 -4.58
C ILE A 163 7.77 -6.55 -3.61
N ILE A 164 7.19 -7.66 -3.19
CA ILE A 164 7.86 -8.78 -2.52
C ILE A 164 7.46 -10.10 -3.19
N LEU A 165 8.09 -11.20 -2.80
CA LEU A 165 7.84 -12.50 -3.44
C LEU A 165 6.39 -12.95 -3.29
N GLU A 166 5.80 -12.76 -2.11
CA GLU A 166 4.47 -13.24 -1.76
C GLU A 166 3.34 -12.26 -2.10
N ALA A 167 3.64 -10.97 -2.29
CA ALA A 167 2.63 -9.92 -2.43
C ALA A 167 3.13 -8.70 -3.20
N GLU A 168 2.19 -8.00 -3.81
CA GLU A 168 2.43 -6.73 -4.50
C GLU A 168 1.37 -5.72 -4.08
N GLU A 169 1.73 -4.46 -3.83
CA GLU A 169 0.77 -3.39 -3.55
C GLU A 169 0.52 -2.51 -4.76
N ALA A 170 -0.75 -2.18 -4.96
CA ALA A 170 -1.20 -1.32 -6.04
C ALA A 170 -0.96 0.17 -5.75
N GLY A 171 -0.39 0.86 -6.74
CA GLY A 171 -0.48 2.31 -6.88
C GLY A 171 -1.34 2.65 -8.08
N ILE A 172 -2.28 3.57 -7.89
CA ILE A 172 -3.32 3.89 -8.87
C ILE A 172 -3.30 5.37 -9.16
N GLU A 173 -3.34 5.70 -10.44
CA GLU A 173 -3.50 7.08 -10.89
C GLU A 173 -4.50 7.16 -12.04
N THR A 174 -5.34 8.19 -12.01
CA THR A 174 -6.26 8.52 -13.10
C THR A 174 -6.10 9.98 -13.43
N ALA A 175 -5.86 10.26 -14.71
CA ALA A 175 -5.75 11.60 -15.27
C ALA A 175 -6.99 12.43 -14.88
N GLU A 176 -6.79 13.68 -14.47
CA GLU A 176 -7.82 14.48 -13.82
C GLU A 176 -9.13 14.57 -14.63
N LEU A 177 -9.01 14.76 -15.94
CA LEU A 177 -10.13 14.86 -16.89
C LEU A 177 -10.94 13.55 -17.05
N TYR A 178 -10.41 12.42 -16.57
CA TYR A 178 -11.00 11.09 -16.71
C TYR A 178 -11.39 10.45 -15.37
N ARG A 179 -11.25 11.21 -14.27
CA ARG A 179 -11.71 10.76 -12.95
C ARG A 179 -13.23 10.58 -12.93
N ARG A 180 -13.71 9.79 -11.96
CA ARG A 180 -15.14 9.50 -11.72
C ARG A 180 -15.89 8.78 -12.85
N LYS A 181 -15.18 8.29 -13.88
CA LYS A 181 -15.72 7.45 -14.96
C LYS A 181 -15.62 5.94 -14.69
N GLY A 182 -15.00 5.54 -13.57
CA GLY A 182 -14.84 4.15 -13.16
C GLY A 182 -13.55 3.47 -13.64
N TYR A 183 -12.68 4.17 -14.37
CA TYR A 183 -11.47 3.60 -14.98
C TYR A 183 -10.47 3.04 -13.97
N ALA A 184 -10.32 3.68 -12.81
CA ALA A 184 -9.48 3.16 -11.71
C ALA A 184 -9.89 1.75 -11.26
N PHE A 185 -11.18 1.41 -11.30
CA PHE A 185 -11.64 0.06 -10.98
C PHE A 185 -11.28 -0.95 -12.06
N HIS A 186 -11.33 -0.54 -13.33
CA HIS A 186 -10.94 -1.41 -14.43
C HIS A 186 -9.45 -1.75 -14.37
N THR A 187 -8.61 -0.75 -14.11
CA THR A 187 -7.16 -0.98 -13.99
C THR A 187 -6.81 -1.77 -12.73
N LEU A 188 -7.45 -1.48 -11.59
CA LEU A 188 -7.25 -2.25 -10.36
C LEU A 188 -7.64 -3.72 -10.53
N ALA A 189 -8.75 -4.00 -11.22
CA ALA A 189 -9.21 -5.36 -11.49
C ALA A 189 -8.20 -6.14 -12.35
N GLU A 190 -7.76 -5.59 -13.48
CA GLU A 190 -6.81 -6.26 -14.37
C GLU A 190 -5.43 -6.43 -13.71
N TRP A 191 -4.96 -5.43 -12.95
CA TRP A 191 -3.72 -5.54 -12.20
C TRP A 191 -3.79 -6.64 -11.15
N ALA A 192 -4.87 -6.70 -10.37
CA ALA A 192 -5.02 -7.70 -9.31
C ALA A 192 -5.06 -9.12 -9.88
N GLU A 193 -5.70 -9.33 -11.04
CA GLU A 193 -5.67 -10.62 -11.74
C GLU A 193 -4.28 -10.96 -12.29
N ALA A 194 -3.51 -9.99 -12.78
CA ALA A 194 -2.14 -10.23 -13.24
C ALA A 194 -1.23 -10.69 -12.08
N VAL A 195 -1.27 -9.97 -10.96
CA VAL A 195 -0.54 -10.32 -9.73
C VAL A 195 -0.92 -11.73 -9.24
N ARG A 196 -2.22 -12.05 -9.23
CA ARG A 196 -2.70 -13.37 -8.81
C ARG A 196 -2.28 -14.49 -9.75
N ARG A 197 -2.32 -14.27 -11.07
CA ARG A 197 -1.81 -15.24 -12.07
C ARG A 197 -0.32 -15.52 -11.88
N ASN A 198 0.43 -14.55 -11.34
CA ASN A 198 1.83 -14.70 -10.99
C ASN A 198 2.06 -15.47 -9.66
N GLY A 199 1.01 -15.79 -8.91
CA GLY A 199 1.09 -16.47 -7.62
C GLY A 199 1.25 -15.54 -6.42
N SER A 200 1.24 -14.22 -6.63
CA SER A 200 1.35 -13.21 -5.58
C SER A 200 -0.01 -12.74 -5.07
N ILE A 201 -0.06 -12.19 -3.86
CA ILE A 201 -1.26 -11.61 -3.26
C ILE A 201 -1.39 -10.13 -3.67
N PRO A 202 -2.47 -9.72 -4.35
CA PRO A 202 -2.72 -8.31 -4.65
C PRO A 202 -3.22 -7.58 -3.41
N LEU A 203 -2.36 -6.73 -2.87
CA LEU A 203 -2.64 -5.86 -1.74
C LEU A 203 -3.00 -4.46 -2.23
N TYR A 204 -3.87 -3.80 -1.46
CA TYR A 204 -4.26 -2.42 -1.69
C TYR A 204 -4.35 -1.71 -0.35
N SER A 205 -3.69 -0.57 -0.22
CA SER A 205 -3.74 0.28 0.95
C SER A 205 -4.17 1.68 0.54
N ALA A 206 -4.87 2.36 1.44
CA ALA A 206 -5.35 3.71 1.18
C ALA A 206 -5.38 4.50 2.48
N SER A 207 -4.96 5.77 2.43
CA SER A 207 -5.11 6.66 3.57
C SER A 207 -6.56 6.68 4.05
N THR A 208 -6.76 6.62 5.36
CA THR A 208 -8.09 6.68 5.99
C THR A 208 -8.83 7.99 5.68
N SER A 209 -8.12 9.04 5.27
CA SER A 209 -8.69 10.31 4.80
C SER A 209 -9.09 10.31 3.33
N ASN A 210 -8.62 9.35 2.53
CA ASN A 210 -8.85 9.29 1.08
C ASN A 210 -10.12 8.48 0.74
N LEU A 211 -11.27 9.15 0.85
CA LEU A 211 -12.58 8.55 0.57
C LEU A 211 -12.71 7.95 -0.84
N ALA A 212 -12.00 8.50 -1.83
CA ALA A 212 -12.04 7.98 -3.19
C ALA A 212 -11.36 6.60 -3.30
N SER A 213 -10.18 6.46 -2.72
CA SER A 213 -9.44 5.18 -2.66
C SER A 213 -10.15 4.15 -1.79
N LEU A 214 -10.71 4.55 -0.64
CA LEU A 214 -11.52 3.64 0.19
C LEU A 214 -12.79 3.17 -0.54
N GLY A 215 -13.45 4.06 -1.29
CA GLY A 215 -14.57 3.71 -2.15
C GLY A 215 -14.18 2.75 -3.27
N LEU A 216 -12.97 2.89 -3.81
CA LEU A 216 -12.42 1.98 -4.80
C LEU A 216 -12.13 0.59 -4.23
N ALA A 217 -11.51 0.51 -3.05
CA ALA A 217 -11.30 -0.75 -2.33
C ALA A 217 -12.62 -1.49 -2.11
N LYS A 218 -13.65 -0.77 -1.63
CA LYS A 218 -15.00 -1.32 -1.45
C LYS A 218 -15.60 -1.82 -2.76
N LYS A 219 -15.47 -1.05 -3.85
CA LYS A 219 -15.99 -1.42 -5.17
C LYS A 219 -15.30 -2.67 -5.73
N ALA A 220 -14.02 -2.85 -5.45
CA ALA A 220 -13.25 -4.04 -5.80
C ALA A 220 -13.51 -5.24 -4.87
N GLY A 221 -14.41 -5.11 -3.90
CA GLY A 221 -14.67 -6.17 -2.91
C GLY A 221 -13.47 -6.44 -2.00
N GLY A 222 -12.58 -5.45 -1.81
CA GLY A 222 -11.38 -5.58 -0.99
C GLY A 222 -11.72 -6.03 0.42
N ILE A 223 -11.00 -7.04 0.90
CA ILE A 223 -11.20 -7.62 2.22
C ILE A 223 -10.22 -6.95 3.18
N PHE A 224 -10.79 -6.15 4.07
CA PHE A 224 -10.06 -5.39 5.08
C PHE A 224 -9.38 -6.35 6.07
N PHE A 225 -8.08 -6.16 6.28
CA PHE A 225 -7.31 -6.98 7.23
C PHE A 225 -6.65 -6.16 8.34
N GLY A 226 -6.59 -4.84 8.24
CA GLY A 226 -6.05 -4.01 9.33
C GLY A 226 -5.67 -2.60 8.91
N ASN A 227 -5.09 -1.85 9.84
CA ASN A 227 -4.58 -0.51 9.62
C ASN A 227 -3.05 -0.44 9.83
N GLY A 228 -2.42 0.43 9.05
CA GLY A 228 -1.09 0.97 9.33
C GLY A 228 -1.20 2.35 9.96
N PHE A 229 -0.31 2.67 10.91
CA PHE A 229 -0.18 4.00 11.51
C PHE A 229 1.30 4.35 11.68
N CYS A 230 1.68 5.58 11.33
CA CYS A 230 2.96 6.15 11.73
C CYS A 230 2.86 7.62 12.09
N VAL A 231 3.87 8.08 12.83
CA VAL A 231 4.14 9.50 13.02
C VAL A 231 5.29 9.88 12.09
N CYS A 232 5.14 11.01 11.41
CA CYS A 232 6.03 11.51 10.35
C CYS A 232 6.11 13.05 10.35
#